data_AF-A0AAU7BX76-F1
#
_entry.id   AF-A0AAU7BX76-F1
#
_cell.length_a   1.000
_cell.length_b   1.000
_cell.length_c   1.000
_cell.angle_alpha   90.00
_cell.angle_beta   90.00
_cell.angle_gamma   90.00
#
_symmetry.space_group_name_H-M   'P 1'
#
loop_
_entity.id
_entity.type
_entity.pdbx_description
1 polymer ?
#
loop_
_entity_poly.entity_id
_entity_poly.type
_entity_poly.pdbx_seq_one_letter_code
_entity_poly.pdbx_strand_id
1 'polypeptide(L)'
;MRNSLYFLCVIGLLISCNEKDSKKYIWQTREVTATAYNSLAYQTSSQPNITAFGDSLKPAMKCIAVSRDLLALGLKHNTLITIEGLEGIYLVKDKMNRRWQNRIDIYMGNDVKAAREWGRKKLTIKYRLEVKDSI
;
A
#
# COMPACT_ATOMS: atom_id res chain seq x y z
N MET A 1 2.67 -54.99 -52.14
CA MET A 1 2.53 -55.41 -50.73
C MET A 1 3.09 -54.28 -49.87
N ARG A 2 2.31 -53.85 -48.87
CA ARG A 2 2.42 -52.53 -48.22
C ARG A 2 3.57 -52.51 -47.22
N ASN A 3 4.63 -51.77 -47.53
CA ASN A 3 5.61 -51.31 -46.54
C ASN A 3 4.91 -50.39 -45.55
N SER A 4 5.12 -50.58 -44.25
CA SER A 4 4.84 -49.54 -43.27
C SER A 4 5.95 -49.56 -42.23
N LEU A 5 6.95 -48.72 -42.52
CA LEU A 5 8.08 -48.40 -41.68
C LEU A 5 7.56 -47.62 -40.46
N TYR A 6 7.75 -48.14 -39.24
CA TYR A 6 7.38 -47.44 -38.01
C TYR A 6 8.25 -46.19 -37.85
N PHE A 7 7.66 -45.02 -38.07
CA PHE A 7 8.34 -43.74 -37.90
C PHE A 7 8.40 -43.40 -36.41
N LEU A 8 9.62 -43.39 -35.89
CA LEU A 8 10.01 -42.90 -34.58
C LEU A 8 9.65 -41.41 -34.46
N CYS A 9 8.56 -41.05 -33.76
CA CYS A 9 8.27 -39.65 -33.45
C CYS A 9 8.63 -39.34 -32.00
N VAL A 10 9.82 -38.76 -31.91
CA VAL A 10 10.53 -38.19 -30.77
C VAL A 10 9.65 -37.23 -29.97
N ILE A 11 9.70 -37.43 -28.64
CA ILE A 11 9.72 -36.46 -27.54
C ILE A 11 9.46 -35.00 -27.97
N GLY A 12 8.34 -34.45 -27.53
CA GLY A 12 8.00 -33.03 -27.72
C GLY A 12 6.93 -32.54 -26.75
N LEU A 13 6.98 -32.97 -25.48
CA LEU A 13 6.27 -32.25 -24.42
C LEU A 13 7.04 -30.95 -24.18
N LEU A 14 6.73 -29.94 -24.99
CA LEU A 14 7.09 -28.55 -24.74
C LEU A 14 6.42 -28.15 -23.43
N ILE A 15 7.17 -28.27 -22.33
CA ILE A 15 6.85 -27.61 -21.07
C ILE A 15 6.94 -26.11 -21.38
N SER A 16 5.82 -25.53 -21.77
CA SER A 16 5.63 -24.08 -21.78
C SER A 16 5.57 -23.65 -20.32
N CYS A 17 6.74 -23.45 -19.72
CA CYS A 17 6.85 -22.68 -18.50
C CYS A 17 6.47 -21.24 -18.86
N ASN A 18 5.22 -20.86 -18.57
CA ASN A 18 4.86 -19.46 -18.43
C ASN A 18 5.69 -18.91 -17.27
N GLU A 19 6.81 -18.24 -17.57
CA GLU A 19 7.46 -17.35 -16.62
C GLU A 19 6.44 -16.25 -16.30
N LYS A 20 5.66 -16.47 -15.23
CA LYS A 20 4.83 -15.40 -14.68
C LYS A 20 5.80 -14.34 -14.19
N ASP A 21 5.87 -13.22 -14.89
CA ASP A 21 6.61 -12.02 -14.49
C ASP A 21 6.39 -11.77 -12.98
N SER A 22 7.39 -12.13 -12.19
CA SER A 22 7.30 -11.94 -10.75
C SER A 22 7.46 -10.45 -10.48
N LYS A 23 6.39 -9.80 -10.03
CA LYS A 23 6.42 -8.37 -9.66
C LYS A 23 7.56 -8.15 -8.67
N LYS A 24 8.58 -7.37 -9.06
CA LYS A 24 9.69 -6.98 -8.18
C LYS A 24 9.30 -5.78 -7.35
N TYR A 25 9.78 -5.74 -6.11
CA TYR A 25 9.49 -4.64 -5.20
C TYR A 25 10.75 -4.18 -4.48
N ILE A 26 10.84 -2.87 -4.24
CA ILE A 26 11.91 -2.26 -3.45
C ILE A 26 11.31 -1.45 -2.30
N TRP A 27 12.07 -1.33 -1.22
CA TRP A 27 11.74 -0.43 -0.11
C TRP A 27 12.46 0.90 -0.32
N GLN A 28 11.69 1.99 -0.26
CA GLN A 28 12.22 3.35 -0.27
C GLN A 28 12.00 4.00 1.08
N THR A 29 12.86 4.96 1.41
CA THR A 29 12.84 5.69 2.69
C THR A 29 12.55 7.16 2.45
N ARG A 30 11.78 7.81 3.33
CA ARG A 30 11.48 9.25 3.23
C ARG A 30 11.13 9.87 4.58
N GLU A 31 11.65 11.06 4.85
CA GLU A 31 11.18 11.90 5.95
C GLU A 31 9.84 12.56 5.59
N VAL A 32 8.86 12.49 6.47
CA VAL A 32 7.53 13.08 6.29
C VAL A 32 7.08 13.81 7.56
N THR A 33 6.12 14.73 7.42
CA THR A 33 5.33 15.19 8.57
C THR A 33 4.25 14.16 8.87
N ALA A 34 4.20 13.64 10.10
CA ALA A 34 3.17 12.72 10.56
C ALA A 34 2.23 13.40 11.56
N THR A 35 0.93 13.21 11.35
CA THR A 35 -0.15 13.50 12.32
C THR A 35 -0.92 12.21 12.62
N ALA A 36 -1.94 12.30 13.49
CA ALA A 36 -2.84 11.19 13.77
C ALA A 36 -4.31 11.66 13.73
N TYR A 37 -5.20 10.75 13.32
CA TYR A 37 -6.65 10.99 13.25
C TYR A 37 -7.45 9.77 13.74
N ASN A 38 -8.74 9.99 13.98
CA ASN A 38 -9.71 8.98 14.40
C ASN A 38 -10.97 9.05 13.52
N SER A 39 -11.72 7.95 13.42
CA SER A 39 -12.98 7.88 12.65
C SER A 39 -14.21 8.18 13.50
N LEU A 40 -14.17 9.26 14.29
CA LEU A 40 -15.31 9.58 15.16
C LEU A 40 -16.40 10.29 14.37
N ALA A 41 -17.64 9.80 14.51
CA ALA A 41 -18.81 10.28 13.78
C ALA A 41 -19.09 11.79 13.98
N TYR A 42 -18.66 12.37 15.10
CA TYR A 42 -18.80 13.81 15.33
C TYR A 42 -17.74 14.66 14.59
N GLN A 43 -16.75 14.05 13.96
CA GLN A 43 -15.67 14.71 13.22
C GLN A 43 -15.79 14.61 11.68
N THR A 44 -16.74 13.82 11.15
CA THR A 44 -16.92 13.59 9.70
C THR A 44 -18.40 13.39 9.33
N SER A 45 -18.81 13.77 8.12
CA SER A 45 -20.22 13.67 7.66
C SER A 45 -20.65 12.21 7.45
N SER A 46 -21.89 11.88 7.85
CA SER A 46 -22.74 10.67 7.63
C SER A 46 -22.14 9.25 7.54
N GLN A 47 -20.91 9.05 7.05
CA GLN A 47 -20.20 7.77 6.93
C GLN A 47 -18.70 7.93 7.30
N PRO A 48 -18.37 8.07 8.60
CA PRO A 48 -17.01 8.35 9.09
C PRO A 48 -15.97 7.25 8.83
N ASN A 49 -16.44 6.06 8.43
CA ASN A 49 -15.60 4.87 8.28
C ASN A 49 -15.27 4.55 6.82
N ILE A 50 -15.73 5.35 5.84
CA ILE A 50 -15.43 5.12 4.43
C ILE A 50 -14.30 6.04 3.97
N THR A 51 -13.22 5.46 3.47
CA THR A 51 -12.06 6.22 2.97
C THR A 51 -12.30 6.79 1.58
N ALA A 52 -11.45 7.71 1.12
CA ALA A 52 -11.52 8.22 -0.25
C ALA A 52 -11.05 7.21 -1.32
N PHE A 53 -10.65 6.01 -0.93
CA PHE A 53 -10.48 4.85 -1.82
C PHE A 53 -11.68 3.88 -1.77
N GLY A 54 -12.66 4.12 -0.89
CA GLY A 54 -13.86 3.30 -0.73
C GLY A 54 -13.72 2.15 0.27
N ASP A 55 -12.63 2.08 1.04
CA ASP A 55 -12.46 1.07 2.07
C ASP A 55 -13.32 1.36 3.30
N SER A 56 -13.81 0.31 3.95
CA SER A 56 -14.39 0.40 5.29
C SER A 56 -13.30 0.23 6.35
N LEU A 57 -13.10 1.27 7.16
CA LEU A 57 -12.21 1.24 8.31
C LEU A 57 -12.86 0.50 9.47
N LYS A 58 -12.07 -0.37 10.11
CA LYS A 58 -12.38 -1.02 11.38
C LYS A 58 -11.39 -0.51 12.43
N PRO A 59 -11.82 -0.30 13.68
CA PRO A 59 -10.89 -0.01 14.77
C PRO A 59 -9.74 -1.03 14.81
N ALA A 60 -8.54 -0.57 15.22
CA ALA A 60 -7.28 -1.32 15.23
C ALA A 60 -6.63 -1.63 13.87
N MET A 61 -7.21 -1.20 12.74
CA MET A 61 -6.52 -1.29 11.46
C MET A 61 -5.26 -0.41 11.43
N LYS A 62 -4.12 -0.99 11.05
CA LYS A 62 -2.89 -0.25 10.81
C LYS A 62 -2.94 0.41 9.44
N CYS A 63 -3.49 1.61 9.40
CA CYS A 63 -3.73 2.33 8.15
C CYS A 63 -3.29 3.79 8.23
N ILE A 64 -2.97 4.36 7.08
CA ILE A 64 -2.63 5.77 6.96
C ILE A 64 -3.38 6.43 5.80
N ALA A 65 -3.60 7.73 5.95
CA ALA A 65 -3.85 8.63 4.84
C ALA A 65 -2.53 9.24 4.37
N VAL A 66 -2.37 9.47 3.07
CA VAL A 66 -1.17 10.10 2.49
C VAL A 66 -1.52 11.34 1.68
N SER A 67 -0.62 12.33 1.67
CA SER A 67 -0.75 13.49 0.79
C SER A 67 -0.64 13.11 -0.69
N ARG A 68 -1.19 13.96 -1.55
CA ARG A 68 -1.31 13.64 -2.99
C ARG A 68 0.02 13.64 -3.74
N ASP A 69 1.01 14.38 -3.26
CA ASP A 69 2.38 14.31 -3.77
C ASP A 69 3.03 12.95 -3.43
N LEU A 70 2.77 12.38 -2.26
CA LEU A 70 3.22 11.02 -1.92
C LEU A 70 2.53 9.95 -2.78
N LEU A 71 1.25 10.13 -3.11
CA LEU A 71 0.55 9.27 -4.08
C LEU A 71 1.20 9.33 -5.46
N ALA A 72 1.58 10.51 -5.92
CA ALA A 72 2.26 10.71 -7.20
C ALA A 72 3.63 10.00 -7.24
N LEU A 73 4.29 9.86 -6.09
CA LEU A 73 5.54 9.10 -5.93
C LEU A 73 5.35 7.59 -5.84
N GLY A 74 4.11 7.10 -5.86
CA GLY A 74 3.80 5.68 -5.91
C GLY A 74 3.29 5.05 -4.62
N LEU A 75 3.09 5.82 -3.53
CA LEU A 75 2.42 5.35 -2.31
C LEU A 75 0.90 5.21 -2.55
N LYS A 76 0.52 4.27 -3.40
CA LYS A 76 -0.86 4.03 -3.86
C LYS A 76 -1.67 3.25 -2.83
N HIS A 77 -2.95 3.03 -3.13
CA HIS A 77 -3.82 2.20 -2.32
C HIS A 77 -3.17 0.81 -2.07
N ASN A 78 -3.12 0.40 -0.80
CA ASN A 78 -2.50 -0.82 -0.28
C ASN A 78 -0.97 -0.87 -0.34
N THR A 79 -0.29 0.24 -0.62
CA THR A 79 1.16 0.30 -0.39
C THR A 79 1.48 -0.01 1.07
N LEU A 80 2.45 -0.91 1.27
CA LEU A 80 2.96 -1.31 2.59
C LEU A 80 3.94 -0.26 3.11
N ILE A 81 3.74 0.17 4.35
CA ILE A 81 4.51 1.22 5.03
C ILE A 81 4.99 0.71 6.39
N THR A 82 6.23 0.99 6.76
CA THR A 82 6.67 0.96 8.16
C THR A 82 6.95 2.39 8.61
N ILE A 83 6.59 2.72 9.85
CA ILE A 83 6.68 4.07 10.40
C ILE A 83 7.66 4.03 11.56
N GLU A 84 8.67 4.91 11.53
CA GLU A 84 9.62 5.04 12.63
C GLU A 84 8.89 5.29 13.96
N GLY A 85 9.25 4.50 14.98
CA GLY A 85 8.64 4.57 16.30
C GLY A 85 7.28 3.88 16.45
N LEU A 86 6.76 3.23 15.40
CA LEU A 86 5.53 2.43 15.48
C LEU A 86 5.77 1.01 14.95
N GLU A 87 5.24 0.03 15.67
CA GLU A 87 5.40 -1.36 15.30
C GLU A 87 4.45 -1.81 14.18
N GLY A 88 4.96 -2.69 13.32
CA GLY A 88 4.20 -3.39 12.30
C GLY A 88 4.10 -2.64 10.96
N ILE A 89 3.29 -3.21 10.07
CA ILE A 89 3.09 -2.72 8.71
C ILE A 89 1.75 -2.01 8.63
N TYR A 90 1.77 -0.82 8.06
CA TYR A 90 0.61 0.01 7.78
C TYR A 90 0.28 -0.06 6.30
N LEU A 91 -1.00 0.09 5.97
CA LEU A 91 -1.49 0.18 4.61
C LEU A 91 -1.93 1.61 4.30
N VAL A 92 -1.58 2.09 3.10
CA VAL A 92 -2.18 3.30 2.56
C VAL A 92 -3.64 3.01 2.20
N LYS A 93 -4.57 3.60 2.96
CA LYS A 93 -6.02 3.39 2.78
C LYS A 93 -6.79 4.66 2.48
N ASP A 94 -6.16 5.82 2.55
CA ASP A 94 -6.83 7.09 2.26
C ASP A 94 -5.89 8.14 1.64
N LYS A 95 -6.48 9.21 1.11
CA LYS A 95 -5.77 10.36 0.54
C LYS A 95 -6.18 11.67 1.21
N MET A 96 -5.19 12.45 1.60
CA MET A 96 -5.41 13.73 2.26
C MET A 96 -5.79 14.83 1.27
N ASN A 97 -6.39 15.92 1.76
CA ASN A 97 -6.67 17.14 0.98
C ASN A 97 -5.42 17.68 0.23
N ARG A 98 -5.61 18.26 -0.97
CA ARG A 98 -4.54 18.75 -1.88
C ARG A 98 -3.61 19.78 -1.23
N ARG A 99 -4.08 20.52 -0.22
CA ARG A 99 -3.27 21.51 0.52
C ARG A 99 -2.08 20.89 1.26
N TRP A 100 -2.15 19.60 1.58
CA TRP A 100 -1.10 18.91 2.32
C TRP A 100 -0.04 18.37 1.38
N GLN A 101 1.22 18.53 1.77
CA GLN A 101 2.41 18.06 1.06
C GLN A 101 3.33 17.33 2.01
N ASN A 102 4.02 16.29 1.51
CA ASN A 102 4.95 15.44 2.24
C ASN A 102 4.44 15.01 3.63
N ARG A 103 3.16 14.60 3.69
CA ARG A 103 2.43 14.37 4.94
C ARG A 103 1.71 13.03 4.94
N ILE A 104 1.74 12.38 6.10
CA ILE A 104 0.91 11.23 6.42
C ILE A 104 0.02 11.54 7.62
N ASP A 105 -1.12 10.85 7.71
CA ASP A 105 -2.02 10.87 8.86
C ASP A 105 -2.29 9.44 9.33
N ILE A 106 -1.96 9.14 10.58
CA ILE A 106 -1.99 7.78 11.12
C ILE A 106 -3.36 7.53 11.75
N TYR A 107 -4.01 6.45 11.33
CA TYR A 107 -5.29 6.06 11.89
C TYR A 107 -5.12 5.44 13.28
N MET A 108 -5.72 6.05 14.29
CA MET A 108 -5.66 5.59 15.70
C MET A 108 -6.97 4.93 16.15
N GLY A 109 -7.83 4.50 15.22
CA GLY A 109 -9.11 3.88 15.57
C GLY A 109 -10.02 4.85 16.33
N ASN A 110 -10.50 4.40 17.48
CA ASN A 110 -11.34 5.19 18.39
C ASN A 110 -10.55 5.84 19.54
N ASP A 111 -9.23 5.66 19.60
CA ASP A 111 -8.39 6.20 20.67
C ASP A 111 -8.04 7.66 20.40
N VAL A 112 -8.90 8.56 20.89
CA VAL A 112 -8.69 10.02 20.80
C VAL A 112 -7.47 10.46 21.58
N LYS A 113 -7.20 9.81 22.71
CA LYS A 113 -6.10 10.20 23.59
C LYS A 113 -4.77 9.92 22.89
N ALA A 114 -4.62 8.75 22.30
CA ALA A 114 -3.46 8.39 21.50
C ALA A 114 -3.22 9.37 20.34
N ALA A 115 -4.27 9.77 19.62
CA ALA A 115 -4.12 10.74 18.52
C ALA A 115 -3.68 12.13 19.01
N ARG A 116 -4.20 12.59 20.16
CA ARG A 116 -3.80 13.86 20.77
C ARG A 116 -2.37 13.84 21.29
N GLU A 117 -2.00 12.77 22.01
CA GLU A 117 -0.65 12.58 22.55
C GLU A 117 0.39 12.40 21.44
N TRP A 118 0.00 11.78 20.32
CA TRP A 118 0.86 11.64 19.16
C TRP A 118 1.33 13.00 18.62
N GLY A 119 0.40 13.95 18.51
CA GLY A 119 0.69 15.30 18.02
C GLY A 119 1.19 15.34 16.57
N ARG A 120 1.83 16.45 16.21
CA ARG A 120 2.49 16.62 14.90
C ARG A 120 3.99 16.46 15.09
N LYS A 121 4.61 15.54 14.34
CA LYS A 121 6.07 15.35 14.37
C LYS A 121 6.63 15.04 12.98
N LYS A 122 7.92 15.24 12.79
CA LYS A 122 8.65 14.71 11.64
C LYS A 122 9.18 13.33 11.99
N LEU A 123 9.11 12.40 11.05
CA LEU A 123 9.63 11.05 11.21
C LEU A 123 9.95 10.43 9.86
N THR A 124 10.64 9.30 9.88
CA THR A 124 10.95 8.51 8.69
C THR A 124 9.91 7.44 8.45
N ILE A 125 9.48 7.29 7.19
CA ILE A 125 8.75 6.11 6.73
C ILE A 125 9.59 5.29 5.76
N LYS A 126 9.35 3.99 5.72
CA LYS A 126 9.77 3.12 4.62
C LYS A 126 8.54 2.59 3.91
N TYR A 127 8.56 2.58 2.59
CA TYR A 127 7.42 2.19 1.77
C TYR A 127 7.81 1.31 0.60
N ARG A 128 6.97 0.32 0.28
CA ARG A 128 7.23 -0.66 -0.76
C ARG A 128 6.67 -0.22 -2.10
N LEU A 129 7.54 -0.05 -3.10
CA LEU A 129 7.16 0.27 -4.47
C LEU A 129 7.39 -0.92 -5.40
N GLU A 130 6.49 -1.08 -6.37
CA GLU A 130 6.65 -2.00 -7.49
C GLU A 130 7.69 -1.41 -8.46
N VAL A 131 8.73 -2.18 -8.75
CA VAL A 131 9.71 -1.83 -9.78
C VAL A 131 9.04 -2.10 -11.12
N LYS A 132 8.86 -1.06 -11.92
CA LYS A 132 8.50 -1.22 -13.32
C LYS A 132 9.79 -1.45 -14.08
N ASP A 133 9.94 -2.60 -14.71
CA ASP A 133 10.99 -2.79 -15.70
C ASP A 133 10.76 -1.72 -16.79
N SER A 134 11.79 -0.90 -17.03
CA SER A 134 11.73 0.12 -18.07
C SER A 134 11.85 -0.60 -19.40
N ILE A 135 10.80 -0.52 -20.22
CA ILE A 135 10.83 -0.90 -21.63
C ILE A 135 11.76 0.07 -22.36
#